data_AF-A0A4U7F7S0-F1
#
_entry.id   AF-A0A4U7F7S0-F1
#
_cell.length_a   1.000
_cell.length_b   1.000
_cell.length_c   1.000
_cell.angle_alpha   90.00
_cell.angle_beta   90.00
_cell.angle_gamma   90.00
#
_symmetry.space_group_name_H-M   'P 1'
#
loop_
_entity.id
_entity.type
_entity.pdbx_description
1 polymer ?
#
loop_
_entity_poly.entity_id
_entity_poly.type
_entity_poly.pdbx_seq_one_letter_code
_entity_poly.pdbx_strand_id
1 'polypeptide(L)' 'MAGRKETVSDSEIVNLFEETTDPVLTTSEVAEELEFTLTGARKRLYALEDEGVLRMKKAGNSPVWWLDSTL' A
#
# COMPACT_ATOMS: atom_id res chain seq x y z
N MET A 1 15.20 19.21 2.92
CA MET A 1 14.12 18.29 3.37
C MET A 1 13.72 17.47 2.16
N ALA A 2 13.95 16.17 2.16
CA ALA A 2 13.41 15.29 1.13
C ALA A 2 11.88 15.37 1.23
N GLY A 3 11.24 15.87 0.18
CA GLY A 3 9.80 16.11 0.15
C GLY A 3 9.09 14.83 -0.22
N ARG A 4 8.04 14.47 0.52
CA ARG A 4 7.15 13.38 0.13
C ARG A 4 6.64 13.62 -1.29
N LYS A 5 6.54 12.55 -2.08
CA LYS A 5 5.89 12.58 -3.39
C LYS A 5 4.49 13.16 -3.23
N GLU A 6 4.16 14.11 -4.09
CA GLU A 6 2.83 14.71 -4.17
C GLU A 6 1.78 13.70 -4.65
N THR A 7 2.19 12.76 -5.51
CA THR A 7 1.32 11.69 -6.02
C THR A 7 2.12 10.40 -6.23
N VAL A 8 1.49 9.28 -5.87
CA VAL A 8 1.96 7.92 -6.17
C VAL A 8 0.89 7.23 -7.00
N SER A 9 1.33 6.49 -8.02
CA SER A 9 0.46 5.74 -8.94
C SER A 9 0.12 4.36 -8.38
N ASP A 10 -1.00 3.79 -8.82
CA ASP A 10 -1.43 2.47 -8.37
C ASP A 10 -0.43 1.38 -8.74
N SER A 11 0.18 1.47 -9.94
CA SER A 11 1.25 0.56 -10.36
C SER A 11 2.51 0.65 -9.49
N GLU A 12 2.85 1.83 -8.93
CA GLU A 12 3.97 1.92 -7.99
C GLU A 12 3.65 1.20 -6.67
N ILE A 13 2.40 1.24 -6.23
CA ILE A 13 1.95 0.52 -5.03
C ILE A 13 1.97 -0.98 -5.29
N VAL A 14 1.47 -1.44 -6.44
CA VAL A 14 1.49 -2.86 -6.82
C VAL A 14 2.93 -3.38 -6.91
N ASN A 15 3.80 -2.66 -7.61
CA ASN A 15 5.22 -3.02 -7.73
C ASN A 15 5.89 -3.14 -6.36
N LEU A 16 5.59 -2.26 -5.39
CA LEU A 16 6.11 -2.38 -4.04
C LEU A 16 5.79 -3.75 -3.41
N PHE A 17 4.55 -4.23 -3.56
CA PHE A 17 4.16 -5.53 -3.02
C PHE A 17 4.75 -6.72 -3.81
N GLU A 18 5.08 -6.54 -5.10
CA GLU A 18 5.76 -7.56 -5.91
C GLU A 18 7.26 -7.64 -5.59
N GLU A 19 7.89 -6.52 -5.24
CA GLU A 19 9.34 -6.41 -5.00
C GLU A 19 9.72 -6.66 -3.53
N THR A 20 8.81 -6.42 -2.58
CA THR A 20 9.07 -6.65 -1.17
C THR A 20 9.12 -8.14 -0.82
N THR A 21 10.00 -8.50 0.11
CA THR A 21 10.05 -9.85 0.69
C THR A 21 9.01 -10.06 1.78
N ASP A 22 8.42 -8.99 2.29
CA ASP A 22 7.43 -9.05 3.36
C ASP A 22 6.07 -9.47 2.81
N PRO A 23 5.43 -10.53 3.38
CA PRO A 23 4.18 -11.05 2.83
C PRO A 23 2.99 -10.08 3.00
N VAL A 24 3.11 -9.12 3.91
CA VAL A 24 2.10 -8.09 4.17
C VAL A 24 2.80 -6.79 4.57
N LEU A 25 2.19 -5.65 4.26
CA LEU A 25 2.63 -4.34 4.73
C LEU A 25 1.48 -3.61 5.42
N THR A 26 1.78 -2.75 6.38
CA THR A 26 0.82 -1.77 6.93
C THR A 26 0.75 -0.53 6.04
N THR A 27 -0.29 0.28 6.23
CA THR A 27 -0.40 1.57 5.51
C THR A 27 0.77 2.53 5.80
N SER A 28 1.37 2.46 7.00
CA SER A 28 2.51 3.29 7.35
C SER A 28 3.76 2.87 6.58
N GLU A 29 4.03 1.56 6.52
CA GLU A 29 5.16 1.02 5.75
C GLU A 29 5.04 1.39 4.26
N VAL A 30 3.85 1.24 3.66
CA VAL A 30 3.63 1.67 2.25
C VAL A 30 3.89 3.17 2.07
N ALA A 31 3.48 4.01 3.03
CA ALA A 31 3.72 5.44 2.97
C ALA A 31 5.20 5.80 3.14
N GLU A 32 5.94 5.05 3.96
CA GLU A 32 7.37 5.23 4.18
C GLU A 32 8.18 4.80 2.95
N GLU A 33 7.94 3.59 2.44
CA GLU A 33 8.65 3.03 1.29
C GLU A 33 8.45 3.85 0.01
N LEU A 34 7.26 4.40 -0.20
CA LEU A 34 6.95 5.22 -1.39
C LEU A 34 7.19 6.71 -1.18
N GLU A 35 7.78 7.10 -0.04
CA GLU A 35 7.93 8.49 0.40
C GLU A 35 6.62 9.29 0.21
N PHE A 36 5.49 8.68 0.58
CA PHE A 36 4.15 9.20 0.32
C PHE A 36 3.44 9.62 1.60
N THR A 37 2.32 10.33 1.46
CA THR A 37 1.53 10.72 2.64
C THR A 37 0.73 9.54 3.17
N LEU A 38 0.62 9.39 4.49
CA LEU A 38 -0.16 8.31 5.11
C LEU A 38 -1.63 8.31 4.65
N THR A 39 -2.25 9.49 4.56
CA THR A 39 -3.63 9.64 4.08
C THR A 39 -3.75 9.28 2.60
N GLY A 40 -2.78 9.67 1.77
CA GLY A 40 -2.73 9.32 0.35
C GLY A 40 -2.57 7.82 0.14
N ALA A 41 -1.60 7.20 0.82
CA ALA A 41 -1.37 5.75 0.80
C ALA A 41 -2.64 5.01 1.23
N ARG A 42 -3.26 5.42 2.34
CA ARG A 42 -4.54 4.85 2.79
C ARG A 42 -5.59 4.91 1.69
N LYS A 43 -5.85 6.08 1.11
CA LYS A 43 -6.88 6.26 0.08
C LYS A 43 -6.64 5.33 -1.11
N ARG A 44 -5.38 5.20 -1.57
CA ARG A 44 -5.01 4.33 -2.69
C ARG A 44 -5.18 2.84 -2.36
N LEU A 45 -4.71 2.42 -1.19
CA LEU A 45 -4.81 1.01 -0.76
C LEU A 45 -6.26 0.54 -0.67
N TYR A 46 -7.16 1.37 -0.14
CA TYR A 46 -8.60 1.04 -0.13
C TYR A 46 -9.21 0.99 -1.54
N ALA A 47 -8.78 1.84 -2.47
CA ALA A 47 -9.23 1.78 -3.85
C ALA A 47 -8.78 0.47 -4.53
N LEU A 48 -7.51 0.09 -4.34
CA LEU A 48 -6.98 -1.16 -4.88
C LEU A 48 -7.61 -2.41 -4.26
N GLU A 49 -8.08 -2.34 -3.02
CA GLU A 49 -8.84 -3.43 -2.40
C GLU A 49 -10.26 -3.54 -2.97
N ASP A 50 -10.93 -2.40 -3.23
CA ASP A 50 -12.24 -2.37 -3.92
C ASP A 50 -12.15 -2.93 -5.34
N GLU A 51 -11.04 -2.67 -6.04
CA GLU A 51 -10.73 -3.23 -7.36
C GLU A 51 -10.28 -4.70 -7.33
N GLY A 52 -10.09 -5.28 -6.14
CA GLY A 52 -9.66 -6.67 -5.95
C GLY A 52 -8.19 -6.93 -6.24
N VAL A 53 -7.37 -5.89 -6.42
CA VAL A 53 -5.91 -6.00 -6.64
C VAL A 53 -5.19 -6.31 -5.34
N LEU A 54 -5.63 -5.67 -4.25
CA LEU A 54 -5.13 -5.90 -2.90
C LEU A 54 -6.19 -6.57 -2.05
N ARG A 55 -5.74 -7.21 -0.98
CA ARG A 55 -6.58 -7.70 0.11
C ARG A 55 -6.16 -7.02 1.39
N MET A 56 -7.12 -6.82 2.29
CA MET A 56 -6.84 -6.25 3.59
C MET A 56 -7.37 -7.11 4.73
N LYS A 57 -6.70 -6.99 5.87
CA LYS A 57 -7.19 -7.48 7.16
C LYS A 57 -6.87 -6.47 8.23
N LYS A 58 -7.82 -6.24 9.13
CA LYS A 58 -7.56 -5.44 10.33
C LYS A 58 -6.63 -6.22 11.28
N ALA A 59 -5.48 -5.67 11.61
CA ALA A 59 -4.50 -6.23 12.55
C ALA A 59 -4.23 -5.23 13.67
N GLY A 60 -4.98 -5.35 14.78
CA GLY A 60 -4.94 -4.34 15.85
C GLY A 60 -5.52 -3.00 15.38
N ASN A 61 -4.72 -1.93 15.51
CA ASN A 61 -5.15 -0.56 15.18
C ASN A 61 -4.94 -0.18 13.70
N SER A 62 -4.14 -0.95 12.96
CA SER A 62 -3.83 -0.68 11.55
C SER A 62 -4.22 -1.87 10.68
N PRO A 63 -4.74 -1.64 9.46
CA PRO A 63 -4.88 -2.71 8.49
C PRO A 63 -3.51 -3.13 7.95
N VAL A 64 -3.40 -4.41 7.63
CA VAL A 64 -2.32 -4.97 6.81
C VAL A 64 -2.87 -5.31 5.43
N TRP A 65 -2.01 -5.22 4.43
CA TRP A 65 -2.33 -5.29 3.00
C TRP A 65 -1.39 -6.29 2.32
N TRP A 66 -1.91 -7.00 1.31
CA TRP A 66 -1.13 -7.90 0.46
C TRP A 66 -1.77 -8.03 -0.92
N LEU A 67 -0.98 -8.48 -1.90
CA LEU A 67 -1.49 -8.76 -3.25
C LEU A 67 -2.48 -9.91 -3.22
N ASP A 68 -3.60 -9.74 -3.93
CA ASP A 68 -4.49 -10.86 -4.18
C ASP A 68 -3.79 -11.88 -5.09
N SER A 69 -3.70 -13.13 -4.61
CA SER A 69 -2.97 -14.20 -5.31
C SER A 69 -3.76 -14.82 -6.47
N THR A 70 -4.90 -14.24 -6.87
CA THR A 70 -5.76 -14.76 -7.94
C THR A 70 -5.45 -14.17 -9.33
N LEU A 71 -4.39 -13.36 -9.46
CA LEU A 71 -3.86 -12.91 -10.76
C LEU A 71 -3.20 -14.05 -11.56
#